data_AF-A0AAD5B9B5-F1
#
_entry.id   AF-A0AAD5B9B5-F1
#
_cell.length_a   1.000
_cell.length_b   1.000
_cell.length_c   1.000
_cell.angle_alpha   90.00
_cell.angle_beta   90.00
_cell.angle_gamma   90.00
#
_symmetry.space_group_name_H-M   'P 1'
#
loop_
_entity.id
_entity.type
_entity.pdbx_description
1 polymer ?
#
loop_
_entity_poly.entity_id
_entity_poly.type
_entity_poly.pdbx_seq_one_letter_code
_entity_poly.pdbx_strand_id
1 'polypeptide(L)'
;LQAGHDGENVGNCPFCQSLFMVLWLKGVKFTVTTVDMRKKPEELKDLAPGTNPPFLLYNGALKTDFMKIEEFLETTLAPPRYPHLSPLNKESFDVGANIFAKFSAFIKNSPNNRVQEEALLREFKRLDNYLNTPMPEEIDHNSTEDILVSTRKYLDGNRLTLADCNLLPKLHVIKVAAKKYCNFEIPAHFTAVLRYLQNAYEREEFSQTCPANIEIEKAYLSVASK
;
A
#
# COMPACT_ATOMS: atom_id res chain seq x y z
N LEU A 1 -11.06 -10.28 1.74
CA LEU A 1 -10.84 -9.10 0.86
C LEU A 1 -12.18 -8.57 0.39
N GLN A 2 -12.26 -7.30 -0.02
CA GLN A 2 -13.44 -6.80 -0.71
C GLN A 2 -13.53 -7.45 -2.10
N ALA A 3 -14.71 -7.94 -2.48
CA ALA A 3 -14.94 -8.43 -3.83
C ALA A 3 -14.96 -7.27 -4.86
N GLY A 4 -14.54 -7.58 -6.08
CA GLY A 4 -14.64 -6.70 -7.24
C GLY A 4 -16.08 -6.55 -7.72
N HIS A 5 -16.28 -5.82 -8.80
CA HIS A 5 -17.60 -5.54 -9.34
C HIS A 5 -18.34 -6.81 -9.79
N ASP A 6 -17.62 -7.84 -10.24
CA ASP A 6 -18.20 -9.14 -10.57
C ASP A 6 -18.65 -9.96 -9.35
N GLY A 7 -18.29 -9.53 -8.13
CA GLY A 7 -18.60 -10.24 -6.89
C GLY A 7 -17.67 -11.41 -6.59
N GLU A 8 -16.68 -11.69 -7.44
CA GLU A 8 -15.81 -12.86 -7.34
C GLU A 8 -14.33 -12.47 -7.21
N ASN A 9 -13.84 -11.57 -8.07
CA ASN A 9 -12.43 -11.17 -8.12
C ASN A 9 -12.07 -10.23 -6.96
N VAL A 10 -10.77 -9.96 -6.77
CA VAL A 10 -10.30 -9.01 -5.75
C VAL A 10 -10.64 -7.58 -6.18
N GLY A 11 -11.41 -6.88 -5.35
CA GLY A 11 -11.80 -5.49 -5.57
C GLY A 11 -10.74 -4.49 -5.12
N ASN A 12 -10.92 -3.23 -5.55
CA ASN A 12 -10.05 -2.12 -5.15
C ASN A 12 -10.23 -1.78 -3.65
N CYS A 13 -9.27 -2.20 -2.82
CA CYS A 13 -9.18 -1.84 -1.41
C CYS A 13 -7.69 -1.86 -0.96
N PRO A 14 -7.01 -0.70 -0.92
CA PRO A 14 -5.59 -0.63 -0.52
C PRO A 14 -5.30 -1.25 0.85
N PHE A 15 -6.20 -1.07 1.82
CA PHE A 15 -6.07 -1.67 3.16
C PHE A 15 -6.19 -3.21 3.14
N CYS A 16 -7.04 -3.73 2.27
CA CYS A 16 -7.21 -5.17 2.09
C CYS A 16 -5.98 -5.79 1.45
N GLN A 17 -5.43 -5.14 0.41
CA GLN A 17 -4.17 -5.56 -0.20
C GLN A 17 -3.02 -5.49 0.82
N SER A 18 -2.94 -4.43 1.62
CA SER A 18 -1.92 -4.28 2.67
C SER A 18 -1.91 -5.48 3.62
N LEU A 19 -3.07 -5.90 4.16
CA LEU A 19 -3.11 -7.09 5.03
C LEU A 19 -2.79 -8.39 4.28
N PHE A 20 -3.14 -8.50 3.00
CA PHE A 20 -2.77 -9.66 2.19
C PHE A 20 -1.24 -9.76 2.08
N MET A 21 -0.56 -8.64 1.78
CA MET A 21 0.90 -8.58 1.76
C MET A 21 1.50 -8.97 3.11
N VAL A 22 0.96 -8.45 4.22
CA VAL A 22 1.44 -8.78 5.57
C VAL A 22 1.36 -10.29 5.84
N LEU A 23 0.21 -10.92 5.61
CA LEU A 23 0.04 -12.36 5.82
C LEU A 23 0.98 -13.19 4.93
N TRP A 24 1.18 -12.76 3.68
CA TRP A 24 2.11 -13.40 2.75
C TRP A 24 3.55 -13.32 3.26
N LEU A 25 4.02 -12.11 3.63
CA LEU A 25 5.36 -11.88 4.15
C LEU A 25 5.62 -12.60 5.48
N LYS A 26 4.58 -12.79 6.31
CA LYS A 26 4.67 -13.62 7.51
C LYS A 26 4.88 -15.10 7.19
N GLY A 27 4.57 -15.58 5.98
CA GLY A 27 4.74 -16.98 5.59
C GLY A 27 3.79 -17.94 6.32
N VAL A 28 2.71 -17.43 6.90
CA VAL A 28 1.67 -18.24 7.54
C VAL A 28 0.77 -18.86 6.48
N LYS A 29 0.15 -20.01 6.76
CA LYS A 29 -0.92 -20.53 5.91
C LYS A 29 -2.22 -19.78 6.22
N PHE A 30 -2.86 -19.23 5.20
CA PHE A 30 -4.13 -18.54 5.32
C PHE A 30 -4.98 -18.78 4.07
N THR A 31 -6.27 -18.51 4.20
CA THR A 31 -7.23 -18.53 3.09
C THR A 31 -7.73 -17.11 2.86
N VAL A 32 -7.92 -16.77 1.59
CA VAL A 32 -8.47 -15.48 1.18
C VAL A 32 -9.88 -15.69 0.66
N THR A 33 -10.84 -15.01 1.27
CA THR A 33 -12.23 -14.99 0.80
C THR A 33 -12.56 -13.58 0.31
N THR A 34 -13.05 -13.45 -0.91
CA THR A 34 -13.65 -12.22 -1.43
C THR A 34 -15.08 -12.10 -0.91
N VAL A 35 -15.45 -10.91 -0.46
CA VAL A 35 -16.76 -10.67 0.18
C VAL A 35 -17.51 -9.62 -0.64
N ASP A 36 -18.66 -10.02 -1.18
CA ASP A 36 -19.67 -9.07 -1.68
C ASP A 36 -20.36 -8.43 -0.47
N MET A 37 -20.15 -7.13 -0.28
CA MET A 37 -20.73 -6.38 0.84
C MET A 37 -22.27 -6.31 0.78
N ARG A 38 -22.90 -6.64 -0.36
CA ARG A 38 -24.36 -6.76 -0.51
C ARG A 38 -24.89 -8.11 -0.04
N LYS A 39 -24.04 -9.15 -0.02
CA LYS A 39 -24.37 -10.53 0.36
C LYS A 39 -23.34 -11.03 1.37
N LYS A 40 -23.44 -10.53 2.61
CA LYS A 40 -22.51 -10.89 3.68
C LYS A 40 -22.63 -12.38 4.04
N PRO A 41 -21.51 -13.12 4.11
CA PRO A 41 -21.44 -14.46 4.71
C PRO A 41 -21.95 -14.48 6.16
N GLU A 42 -22.35 -15.67 6.64
CA GLU A 42 -22.83 -15.90 8.01
C GLU A 42 -21.86 -15.34 9.05
N GLU A 43 -20.56 -15.56 8.86
CA GLU A 43 -19.50 -15.14 9.77
C GLU A 43 -19.39 -13.61 9.92
N LEU A 44 -19.99 -12.85 9.00
CA LEU A 44 -19.98 -11.39 8.97
C LEU A 44 -21.36 -10.78 9.24
N LYS A 45 -22.38 -11.59 9.57
CA LYS A 45 -23.75 -11.11 9.79
C LYS A 45 -23.89 -10.20 11.01
N ASP A 46 -23.20 -10.54 12.10
CA ASP A 46 -23.25 -9.78 13.35
C ASP A 46 -22.33 -8.54 13.34
N LEU A 47 -21.69 -8.23 12.21
CA LEU A 47 -20.92 -7.01 12.07
C LEU A 47 -21.82 -5.78 12.18
N ALA A 48 -21.39 -4.82 12.99
CA ALA A 48 -22.03 -3.53 13.09
C ALA A 48 -22.25 -2.91 11.68
N PRO A 49 -23.41 -2.30 11.43
CA PRO A 49 -23.66 -1.59 10.18
C PRO A 49 -22.53 -0.58 9.88
N GLY A 50 -22.06 -0.55 8.63
CA GLY A 50 -20.98 0.35 8.22
C GLY A 50 -19.56 -0.14 8.55
N THR A 51 -19.39 -1.31 9.18
CA THR A 51 -18.05 -1.90 9.31
C THR A 51 -17.51 -2.22 7.91
N ASN A 52 -16.38 -1.59 7.57
CA ASN A 52 -15.74 -1.74 6.27
C ASN A 52 -14.62 -2.79 6.32
N PRO A 53 -14.33 -3.47 5.19
CA PRO A 53 -13.13 -4.28 5.04
C PRO A 53 -11.86 -3.47 5.34
N PRO A 54 -10.77 -4.14 5.76
CA PRO A 54 -10.61 -5.58 5.83
C PRO A 54 -11.08 -6.23 7.14
N PHE A 55 -11.38 -7.52 7.06
CA PHE A 55 -11.74 -8.39 8.17
C PHE A 55 -10.75 -9.55 8.27
N LEU A 56 -10.44 -9.98 9.49
CA LEU A 56 -9.61 -11.16 9.75
C LEU A 56 -10.36 -12.12 10.66
N LEU A 57 -10.55 -13.36 10.21
CA LEU A 57 -11.03 -14.45 11.06
C LEU A 57 -9.82 -15.27 11.53
N TYR A 58 -9.51 -15.21 12.83
CA TYR A 58 -8.36 -15.89 13.42
C TYR A 58 -8.83 -16.86 14.51
N ASN A 59 -8.64 -18.17 14.31
CA ASN A 59 -9.11 -19.23 15.22
C ASN A 59 -10.60 -19.08 15.61
N GLY A 60 -11.45 -18.74 14.65
CA GLY A 60 -12.88 -18.51 14.85
C GLY A 60 -13.25 -17.15 15.45
N ALA A 61 -12.27 -16.33 15.87
CA ALA A 61 -12.52 -14.99 16.37
C ALA A 61 -12.42 -13.95 15.24
N LEU A 62 -13.51 -13.22 15.00
CA LEU A 62 -13.56 -12.13 14.03
C LEU A 62 -12.86 -10.89 14.58
N LYS A 63 -11.95 -10.33 13.78
CA LYS A 63 -11.25 -9.08 14.04
C LYS A 63 -11.57 -8.08 12.94
N THR A 64 -11.81 -6.85 13.37
CA THR A 64 -12.10 -5.68 12.55
C THR A 64 -11.10 -4.58 12.89
N ASP A 65 -11.12 -3.47 12.14
CA ASP A 65 -10.15 -2.37 12.23
C ASP A 65 -8.76 -2.78 11.72
N PHE A 66 -8.38 -2.21 10.58
CA PHE A 66 -7.11 -2.49 9.92
C PHE A 66 -5.91 -2.32 10.85
N MET A 67 -5.85 -1.23 11.63
CA MET A 67 -4.70 -0.92 12.49
C MET A 67 -4.57 -1.97 13.58
N LYS A 68 -5.69 -2.35 14.20
CA LYS A 68 -5.72 -3.39 15.24
C LYS A 68 -5.37 -4.77 14.69
N ILE A 69 -5.78 -5.07 13.46
CA ILE A 69 -5.45 -6.34 12.80
C ILE A 69 -3.95 -6.40 12.49
N GLU A 70 -3.37 -5.34 11.92
CA GLU A 70 -1.94 -5.28 11.60
C GLU A 70 -1.08 -5.44 12.87
N GLU A 71 -1.39 -4.70 13.94
CA GLU A 71 -0.72 -4.82 15.25
C GLU A 71 -0.87 -6.24 15.84
N PHE A 72 -2.08 -6.80 15.76
CA PHE A 72 -2.34 -8.16 16.21
C PHE A 72 -1.49 -9.20 15.46
N LEU A 73 -1.42 -9.10 14.13
CA LEU A 73 -0.63 -10.01 13.30
C LEU A 73 0.87 -9.87 13.59
N GLU A 74 1.36 -8.64 13.74
CA GLU A 74 2.78 -8.39 14.04
C GLU A 74 3.18 -8.95 15.40
N THR A 75 2.33 -8.80 16.40
CA THR A 75 2.56 -9.30 17.77
C THR A 75 2.39 -10.82 17.87
N THR A 76 1.37 -11.38 17.21
CA THR A 76 1.03 -12.81 17.32
C THR A 76 1.93 -13.67 16.44
N LEU A 77 2.28 -13.20 15.25
CA LEU A 77 3.16 -13.88 14.30
C LEU A 77 4.57 -13.29 14.44
N ALA A 78 5.22 -13.61 15.57
CA ALA A 78 6.52 -13.09 15.96
C ALA A 78 7.66 -14.13 15.82
N PRO A 79 8.94 -13.70 15.90
CA PRO A 79 10.08 -14.61 16.00
C PRO A 79 9.98 -15.58 17.19
N PRO A 80 10.62 -16.76 17.13
CA PRO A 80 11.52 -17.23 16.07
C PRO A 80 10.80 -17.85 14.86
N ARG A 81 9.48 -18.06 14.94
CA ARG A 81 8.73 -18.80 13.92
C ARG A 81 8.38 -17.96 12.69
N TYR A 82 8.13 -16.68 12.88
CA TYR A 82 7.71 -15.76 11.82
C TYR A 82 8.60 -14.51 11.80
N PRO A 83 8.79 -13.86 10.64
CA PRO A 83 9.63 -12.66 10.56
C PRO A 83 8.97 -11.47 11.27
N HIS A 84 9.79 -10.57 11.81
CA HIS A 84 9.35 -9.24 12.24
C HIS A 84 9.33 -8.30 11.03
N LEU A 85 8.21 -7.60 10.80
CA LEU A 85 8.00 -6.75 9.62
C LEU A 85 7.97 -5.26 9.96
N SER A 86 7.96 -4.90 11.24
CA SER A 86 8.02 -3.48 11.64
C SER A 86 9.30 -2.83 11.09
N PRO A 87 9.21 -1.64 10.49
CA PRO A 87 10.39 -0.90 10.11
C PRO A 87 11.20 -0.49 11.35
N LEU A 88 12.51 -0.41 11.19
CA LEU A 88 13.45 0.14 12.16
C LEU A 88 13.32 1.66 12.25
N ASN A 89 13.13 2.33 11.11
CA ASN A 89 13.03 3.78 11.05
C ASN A 89 11.56 4.20 11.02
N LYS A 90 11.12 4.96 12.03
CA LYS A 90 9.75 5.48 12.10
C LYS A 90 9.38 6.36 10.89
N GLU A 91 10.35 7.09 10.33
CA GLU A 91 10.16 7.94 9.15
C GLU A 91 9.64 7.15 7.93
N SER A 92 9.93 5.84 7.85
CA SER A 92 9.41 4.93 6.81
C SER A 92 7.88 4.95 6.74
N PHE A 93 7.19 5.09 7.87
CA PHE A 93 5.72 5.26 7.89
C PHE A 93 5.28 6.69 7.55
N ASP A 94 6.02 7.69 8.02
CA ASP A 94 5.60 9.09 7.97
C ASP A 94 5.76 9.72 6.57
N VAL A 95 6.73 9.25 5.78
CA VAL A 95 7.06 9.81 4.46
C VAL A 95 5.91 9.67 3.45
N GLY A 96 5.18 8.55 3.51
CA GLY A 96 4.08 8.22 2.60
C GLY A 96 2.68 8.53 3.14
N ALA A 97 2.55 9.02 4.38
CA ALA A 97 1.25 9.11 5.06
C ALA A 97 0.23 10.00 4.33
N ASN A 98 0.68 11.11 3.73
CA ASN A 98 -0.20 12.13 3.15
C ASN A 98 -0.47 11.93 1.65
N ILE A 99 0.32 11.10 0.95
CA ILE A 99 0.29 11.02 -0.52
C ILE A 99 -1.08 10.62 -1.06
N PHE A 100 -1.74 9.68 -0.39
CA PHE A 100 -3.05 9.18 -0.82
C PHE A 100 -4.17 10.19 -0.55
N ALA A 101 -4.05 11.00 0.50
CA ALA A 101 -4.98 12.09 0.78
C ALA A 101 -4.86 13.20 -0.28
N LYS A 102 -3.62 13.56 -0.68
CA LYS A 102 -3.39 14.53 -1.77
C LYS A 102 -3.90 14.00 -3.11
N PHE A 103 -3.65 12.74 -3.42
CA PHE A 103 -4.23 12.09 -4.60
C PHE A 103 -5.77 12.11 -4.56
N SER A 104 -6.38 11.78 -3.42
CA SER A 104 -7.83 11.81 -3.27
C SER A 104 -8.44 13.19 -3.53
N ALA A 105 -7.73 14.26 -3.15
CA ALA A 105 -8.12 15.63 -3.47
C ALA A 105 -7.89 15.97 -4.95
N PHE A 106 -6.79 15.49 -5.55
CA PHE A 106 -6.47 15.70 -6.96
C PHE A 106 -7.50 15.05 -7.89
N ILE A 107 -7.78 13.76 -7.72
CA ILE A 107 -8.68 13.02 -8.62
C ILE A 107 -10.14 13.50 -8.55
N LYS A 108 -10.57 14.06 -7.41
CA LYS A 108 -11.92 14.63 -7.22
C LYS A 108 -12.16 15.95 -7.95
N ASN A 109 -11.10 16.64 -8.38
CA ASN A 109 -11.19 18.01 -8.93
C ASN A 109 -10.52 18.13 -10.31
N SER A 110 -10.28 17.00 -10.98
CA SER A 110 -9.72 16.91 -12.35
C SER A 110 -10.79 17.29 -13.39
N PRO A 111 -10.46 17.89 -14.57
CA PRO A 111 -9.15 17.98 -15.21
C PRO A 111 -8.35 19.30 -15.11
N ASN A 112 -8.72 20.29 -14.28
CA ASN A 112 -8.04 21.60 -14.28
C ASN A 112 -7.50 22.06 -12.91
N ASN A 113 -6.96 21.13 -12.11
CA ASN A 113 -6.51 21.46 -10.75
C ASN A 113 -5.00 21.37 -10.54
N ARG A 114 -4.29 22.36 -11.10
CA ARG A 114 -2.83 22.54 -10.92
C ARG A 114 -2.42 22.60 -9.45
N VAL A 115 -3.23 23.22 -8.59
CA VAL A 115 -2.93 23.35 -7.16
C VAL A 115 -2.86 21.99 -6.48
N GLN A 116 -3.79 21.09 -6.78
CA GLN A 116 -3.80 19.74 -6.22
C GLN A 116 -2.75 18.83 -6.87
N GLU A 117 -2.48 19.01 -8.16
CA GLU A 117 -1.37 18.33 -8.85
C GLU A 117 -0.03 18.70 -8.21
N GLU A 118 0.25 19.99 -8.02
CA GLU A 118 1.45 20.47 -7.34
C GLU A 118 1.54 19.96 -5.89
N ALA A 119 0.40 19.85 -5.20
CA ALA A 119 0.38 19.27 -3.85
C ALA A 119 0.73 17.78 -3.85
N LEU A 120 0.25 17.01 -4.85
CA LEU A 120 0.61 15.61 -5.02
C LEU A 120 2.09 15.45 -5.41
N LEU A 121 2.59 16.29 -6.31
CA LEU A 121 4.00 16.31 -6.71
C LEU A 121 4.95 16.62 -5.54
N ARG A 122 4.53 17.49 -4.60
CA ARG A 122 5.31 17.74 -3.37
C ARG A 122 5.44 16.49 -2.49
N GLU A 123 4.38 15.68 -2.37
CA GLU A 123 4.46 14.40 -1.63
C GLU A 123 5.33 13.37 -2.37
N PHE A 124 5.25 13.30 -3.71
CA PHE A 124 6.16 12.46 -4.48
C PHE A 124 7.61 12.90 -4.33
N LYS A 125 7.90 14.21 -4.37
CA LYS A 125 9.25 14.74 -4.13
C LYS A 125 9.76 14.40 -2.73
N ARG A 126 8.91 14.48 -1.70
CA ARG A 126 9.28 14.09 -0.33
C ARG A 126 9.64 12.61 -0.26
N LEU A 127 8.84 11.74 -0.88
CA LEU A 127 9.10 10.30 -0.94
C LEU A 127 10.38 9.99 -1.74
N ASP A 128 10.59 10.65 -2.88
CA ASP A 128 11.76 10.47 -3.73
C ASP A 128 13.06 10.87 -3.02
N ASN A 129 13.05 12.03 -2.36
CA ASN A 129 14.16 12.48 -1.53
C ASN A 129 14.49 11.47 -0.44
N TYR A 130 13.48 11.00 0.29
CA TYR A 130 13.67 10.01 1.34
C TYR A 130 14.30 8.70 0.83
N LEU A 131 13.80 8.18 -0.30
CA LEU A 131 14.32 6.96 -0.93
C LEU A 131 15.74 7.14 -1.50
N ASN A 132 16.16 8.37 -1.81
CA ASN A 132 17.52 8.68 -2.24
C ASN A 132 18.48 8.96 -1.07
N THR A 133 17.98 9.39 0.10
CA THR A 133 18.82 9.62 1.28
C THR A 133 19.28 8.27 1.87
N PRO A 134 20.60 8.01 1.95
CA PRO A 134 21.14 6.81 2.60
C PRO A 134 20.70 6.71 4.06
N MET A 135 20.30 5.51 4.47
CA MET A 135 20.03 5.20 5.86
C MET A 135 21.32 4.94 6.65
N PRO A 136 21.34 5.11 7.99
CA PRO A 136 22.50 4.79 8.81
C PRO A 136 23.03 3.37 8.58
N GLU A 137 22.15 2.40 8.33
CA GLU A 137 22.50 1.01 8.06
C GLU A 137 23.19 0.79 6.71
N GLU A 138 23.07 1.75 5.78
CA GLU A 138 23.77 1.72 4.49
C GLU A 138 25.17 2.34 4.59
N ILE A 139 25.46 3.14 5.62
CA ILE A 139 26.72 3.89 5.74
C ILE A 139 27.77 3.02 6.41
N ASP A 140 28.78 2.60 5.66
CA ASP A 140 29.99 1.99 6.24
C ASP A 140 30.93 3.09 6.75
N HIS A 141 30.99 3.25 8.08
CA HIS A 141 31.87 4.23 8.74
C HIS A 141 33.38 3.98 8.53
N ASN A 142 33.77 2.80 8.00
CA ASN A 142 35.15 2.48 7.65
C ASN A 142 35.46 2.64 6.16
N SER A 143 34.44 2.95 5.33
CA SER A 143 34.62 3.23 3.91
C SER A 143 35.18 4.63 3.71
N THR A 144 36.09 4.77 2.75
CA THR A 144 36.57 6.08 2.27
C THR A 144 35.67 6.69 1.19
N GLU A 145 34.65 5.95 0.73
CA GLU A 145 33.68 6.40 -0.26
C GLU A 145 32.41 6.90 0.44
N ASP A 146 32.04 8.15 0.17
CA ASP A 146 30.77 8.71 0.62
C ASP A 146 29.62 8.11 -0.21
N ILE A 147 28.73 7.37 0.45
CA ILE A 147 27.47 6.98 -0.16
C ILE A 147 26.58 8.22 -0.16
N LEU A 148 26.47 8.87 -1.32
CA LEU A 148 25.66 10.09 -1.49
C LEU A 148 24.22 9.78 -1.90
N VAL A 149 23.97 8.59 -2.47
CA VAL A 149 22.67 8.16 -2.96
C VAL A 149 22.40 6.73 -2.52
N SER A 150 21.29 6.52 -1.82
CA SER A 150 20.82 5.22 -1.37
C SER A 150 20.54 4.29 -2.55
N THR A 151 20.86 3.01 -2.37
CA THR A 151 20.57 1.94 -3.34
C THR A 151 19.52 0.96 -2.83
N ARG A 152 18.94 1.24 -1.65
CA ARG A 152 17.95 0.36 -1.03
C ARG A 152 16.75 0.10 -1.93
N LYS A 153 16.23 -1.13 -1.84
CA LYS A 153 15.11 -1.58 -2.67
C LYS A 153 13.76 -1.06 -2.20
N TYR A 154 13.57 -0.90 -0.89
CA TYR A 154 12.28 -0.58 -0.25
C TYR A 154 12.44 0.53 0.79
N LEU A 155 11.35 0.91 1.47
CA LEU A 155 11.34 2.08 2.35
C LEU A 155 12.41 2.02 3.44
N ASP A 156 12.55 0.85 4.07
CA ASP A 156 13.39 0.64 5.26
C ASP A 156 14.57 -0.31 5.02
N GLY A 157 15.00 -0.45 3.76
CA GLY A 157 16.15 -1.26 3.38
C GLY A 157 15.85 -2.22 2.23
N ASN A 158 16.44 -3.41 2.28
CA ASN A 158 16.36 -4.39 1.19
C ASN A 158 15.29 -5.48 1.38
N ARG A 159 14.47 -5.37 2.42
CA ARG A 159 13.33 -6.25 2.68
C ARG A 159 12.05 -5.42 2.81
N LEU A 160 10.92 -6.00 2.41
CA LEU A 160 9.60 -5.38 2.58
C LEU A 160 9.24 -5.33 4.06
N THR A 161 8.68 -4.21 4.48
CA THR A 161 8.21 -3.93 5.85
C THR A 161 6.71 -3.60 5.87
N LEU A 162 6.15 -3.40 7.07
CA LEU A 162 4.78 -2.89 7.24
C LEU A 162 4.58 -1.53 6.56
N ALA A 163 5.61 -0.67 6.54
CA ALA A 163 5.53 0.61 5.84
C ALA A 163 5.35 0.42 4.32
N ASP A 164 6.02 -0.58 3.74
CA ASP A 164 5.86 -0.92 2.32
C ASP A 164 4.48 -1.50 2.04
N CYS A 165 3.99 -2.40 2.90
CA CYS A 165 2.65 -2.97 2.79
C CYS A 165 1.56 -1.89 2.84
N ASN A 166 1.79 -0.81 3.61
CA ASN A 166 0.87 0.31 3.70
C ASN A 166 0.91 1.23 2.47
N LEU A 167 2.10 1.52 1.94
CA LEU A 167 2.30 2.52 0.90
C LEU A 167 2.11 1.97 -0.52
N LEU A 168 2.62 0.76 -0.81
CA LEU A 168 2.60 0.19 -2.16
C LEU A 168 1.19 0.04 -2.75
N PRO A 169 0.18 -0.47 -2.03
CA PRO A 169 -1.20 -0.53 -2.54
C PRO A 169 -1.76 0.84 -2.90
N LYS A 170 -1.43 1.88 -2.10
CA LYS A 170 -1.85 3.26 -2.35
C LYS A 170 -1.19 3.80 -3.60
N LEU A 171 0.12 3.59 -3.78
CA LEU A 171 0.85 4.01 -4.97
C LEU A 171 0.35 3.30 -6.24
N HIS A 172 -0.02 2.02 -6.15
CA HIS A 172 -0.61 1.29 -7.28
C HIS A 172 -1.93 1.92 -7.74
N VAL A 173 -2.82 2.23 -6.79
CA VAL A 173 -4.08 2.92 -7.08
C VAL A 173 -3.84 4.29 -7.71
N ILE A 174 -2.90 5.07 -7.18
CA ILE A 174 -2.53 6.38 -7.76
C ILE A 174 -2.07 6.21 -9.20
N LYS A 175 -1.15 5.27 -9.48
CA LYS A 175 -0.62 5.02 -10.83
C LYS A 175 -1.72 4.66 -11.83
N VAL A 176 -2.67 3.82 -11.45
CA VAL A 176 -3.74 3.35 -12.36
C VAL A 176 -4.81 4.43 -12.56
N ALA A 177 -5.37 4.95 -11.48
CA ALA A 177 -6.50 5.87 -11.55
C ALA A 177 -6.08 7.28 -12.04
N ALA A 178 -4.93 7.80 -11.63
CA ALA A 178 -4.46 9.11 -12.09
C ALA A 178 -4.13 9.11 -13.59
N LYS A 179 -3.53 8.02 -14.09
CA LYS A 179 -3.28 7.84 -15.53
C LYS A 179 -4.59 7.80 -16.31
N LYS A 180 -5.57 7.03 -15.84
CA LYS A 180 -6.86 6.87 -16.52
C LYS A 180 -7.68 8.16 -16.58
N TYR A 181 -7.77 8.89 -15.48
CA TYR A 181 -8.76 9.95 -15.31
C TYR A 181 -8.18 11.37 -15.31
N CYS A 182 -6.88 11.51 -15.08
CA CYS A 182 -6.22 12.83 -14.96
C CYS A 182 -5.10 13.02 -15.98
N ASN A 183 -4.82 12.02 -16.84
CA ASN A 183 -3.66 12.00 -17.72
C ASN A 183 -2.34 12.30 -16.97
N PHE A 184 -2.27 11.90 -15.70
CA PHE A 184 -1.12 12.12 -14.84
C PHE A 184 -0.29 10.83 -14.75
N GLU A 185 1.01 10.97 -14.96
CA GLU A 185 2.00 9.93 -14.70
C GLU A 185 3.04 10.46 -13.71
N ILE A 186 3.62 9.55 -12.91
CA ILE A 186 4.71 9.92 -12.00
C ILE A 186 5.88 10.44 -12.84
N PRO A 187 6.35 11.69 -12.62
CA PRO A 187 7.41 12.26 -13.44
C PRO A 187 8.70 11.43 -13.44
N ALA A 188 9.33 11.32 -14.61
CA ALA A 188 10.56 10.54 -14.81
C ALA A 188 11.75 10.98 -13.94
N HIS A 189 11.75 12.22 -13.46
CA HIS A 189 12.80 12.75 -12.60
C HIS A 189 12.71 12.26 -11.15
N PHE A 190 11.61 11.64 -10.72
CA PHE A 190 11.51 10.95 -9.43
C PHE A 190 12.08 9.52 -9.54
N THR A 191 13.39 9.44 -9.76
CA THR A 191 14.10 8.19 -10.08
C THR A 191 14.04 7.17 -8.95
N ALA A 192 14.00 7.60 -7.68
CA ALA A 192 13.96 6.71 -6.54
C ALA A 192 12.58 6.11 -6.33
N VAL A 193 11.52 6.89 -6.54
CA VAL A 193 10.13 6.39 -6.55
C VAL A 193 9.96 5.36 -7.66
N LEU A 194 10.51 5.61 -8.85
CA LEU A 194 10.47 4.67 -9.97
C LEU A 194 11.25 3.40 -9.67
N ARG A 195 12.47 3.51 -9.09
CA ARG A 195 13.25 2.37 -8.60
C ARG A 195 12.48 1.55 -7.56
N TYR A 196 11.84 2.21 -6.60
CA TYR A 196 11.03 1.56 -5.58
C TYR A 196 9.86 0.78 -6.17
N LEU A 197 9.09 1.40 -7.06
CA LEU A 197 7.98 0.74 -7.75
C LEU A 197 8.46 -0.44 -8.60
N GLN A 198 9.58 -0.29 -9.33
CA GLN A 198 10.15 -1.37 -10.11
C GLN A 198 10.48 -2.59 -9.23
N ASN A 199 11.24 -2.38 -8.15
CA ASN A 199 11.57 -3.45 -7.19
C ASN A 199 10.31 -4.09 -6.60
N ALA A 200 9.26 -3.31 -6.33
CA ALA A 200 8.01 -3.83 -5.81
C ALA A 200 7.27 -4.71 -6.83
N TYR A 201 7.14 -4.29 -8.10
CA TYR A 201 6.46 -5.09 -9.13
C TYR A 201 7.20 -6.39 -9.48
N GLU A 202 8.52 -6.43 -9.26
CA GLU A 202 9.33 -7.66 -9.39
C GLU A 202 9.09 -8.67 -8.24
N ARG A 203 8.37 -8.27 -7.18
CA ARG A 203 8.03 -9.13 -6.04
C ARG A 203 6.62 -9.69 -6.17
N GLU A 204 6.49 -11.00 -5.95
CA GLU A 204 5.20 -11.69 -5.98
C GLU A 204 4.27 -11.20 -4.88
N GLU A 205 4.81 -10.91 -3.69
CA GLU A 205 4.00 -10.48 -2.54
C GLU A 205 3.24 -9.18 -2.83
N PHE A 206 3.75 -8.32 -3.70
CA PHE A 206 3.04 -7.13 -4.16
C PHE A 206 2.29 -7.39 -5.47
N SER A 207 2.94 -7.92 -6.50
CA SER A 207 2.34 -8.04 -7.83
C SER A 207 1.13 -8.99 -7.87
N GLN A 208 1.16 -10.09 -7.11
CA GLN A 208 0.05 -11.04 -7.06
C GLN A 208 -1.08 -10.61 -6.10
N THR A 209 -0.85 -9.60 -5.26
CA THR A 209 -1.88 -9.04 -4.36
C THR A 209 -2.57 -7.82 -4.95
N CYS A 210 -2.05 -7.24 -6.03
CA CYS A 210 -2.67 -6.14 -6.74
C CYS A 210 -4.01 -6.57 -7.37
N PRO A 211 -5.09 -5.78 -7.23
CA PRO A 211 -6.31 -6.02 -7.99
C PRO A 211 -6.07 -5.73 -9.47
N ALA A 212 -6.94 -6.26 -10.34
CA ALA A 212 -6.90 -5.92 -11.76
C ALA A 212 -7.13 -4.41 -11.96
N ASN A 213 -6.41 -3.79 -12.91
CA ASN A 213 -6.53 -2.35 -13.18
C ASN A 213 -7.98 -1.91 -13.40
N ILE A 214 -8.79 -2.73 -14.09
CA ILE A 214 -10.20 -2.43 -14.37
C ILE A 214 -11.04 -2.25 -13.09
N GLU A 215 -10.71 -2.94 -12.00
CA GLU A 215 -11.41 -2.82 -10.73
C GLU A 215 -11.05 -1.51 -10.01
N ILE A 216 -9.81 -1.05 -10.15
CA ILE A 216 -9.41 0.29 -9.69
C ILE A 216 -10.11 1.36 -10.53
N GLU A 217 -10.08 1.25 -11.86
CA GLU A 217 -10.74 2.20 -12.75
C GLU A 217 -12.24 2.35 -12.40
N LYS A 218 -12.98 1.23 -12.38
CA LYS A 218 -14.40 1.21 -12.02
C LYS A 218 -14.68 1.84 -10.65
N ALA A 219 -13.83 1.59 -9.66
CA ALA A 219 -14.00 2.15 -8.31
C ALA A 219 -13.86 3.68 -8.28
N TYR A 220 -13.04 4.26 -9.17
CA TYR A 220 -12.81 5.71 -9.26
C TYR A 220 -13.65 6.42 -10.31
N LEU A 221 -14.37 5.69 -11.16
CA LEU A 221 -15.24 6.25 -12.21
C LEU A 221 -16.23 7.29 -11.67
N SER A 222 -16.92 7.00 -10.57
CA SER A 222 -17.90 7.91 -9.97
C SER A 222 -17.29 9.17 -9.34
N VAL A 223 -16.01 9.10 -8.97
CA VAL A 223 -15.27 10.21 -8.36
C VAL A 223 -14.68 11.12 -9.43
N ALA A 224 -14.23 10.54 -10.54
CA ALA A 224 -13.63 11.24 -11.67
C ALA A 224 -14.64 11.82 -12.67
N SER A 225 -15.89 11.37 -12.65
CA SER A 225 -16.95 11.86 -13.55
C SER A 225 -17.68 13.10 -13.01
N LYS A 226 -17.11 13.78 -12.02
CA LYS A 226 -17.63 15.00 -11.39
C LYS A 226 -16.74 16.18 -11.74
#